data_AF-A0A3D6CLI4-F1
#
_entry.id   AF-A0A3D6CLI4-F1
#
_cell.length_a   1.000
_cell.length_b   1.000
_cell.length_c   1.000
_cell.angle_alpha   90.00
_cell.angle_beta   90.00
_cell.angle_gamma   90.00
#
_symmetry.space_group_name_H-M   'P 1'
#
loop_
_entity.id
_entity.type
_entity.pdbx_description
1 polymer ?
#
loop_
_entity_poly.entity_id
_entity_poly.type
_entity_poly.pdbx_seq_one_letter_code
_entity_poly.pdbx_strand_id
1 'polypeptide(L)'
;MDSIQNRITAFVKLGAFLSQFSQEKIEMKAEIAHNDLFFDGFKHQLKIAQENNSWFTKDNILFAIESWSSALTKNNLETWVAENELSVNAPKRVAIVMAGNIPLVGFHDFLSVLIAGHSVLVKQSSNDKHLLPFLAKYLEYVEESF
;
A
#
# COMPACT_ATOMS: atom_id res chain seq x y z
N MET A 1 -7.15 21.96 -5.40
CA MET A 1 -6.05 21.16 -4.85
C MET A 1 -5.76 20.07 -5.86
N ASP A 2 -4.52 19.94 -6.28
CA ASP A 2 -4.16 19.01 -7.36
C ASP A 2 -4.44 17.57 -6.94
N SER A 3 -5.21 16.86 -7.76
CA SER A 3 -5.63 15.48 -7.50
C SER A 3 -4.44 14.53 -7.30
N ILE A 4 -3.29 14.83 -7.90
CA ILE A 4 -2.06 14.05 -7.75
C ILE A 4 -1.43 14.29 -6.38
N GLN A 5 -1.39 15.54 -5.89
CA GLN A 5 -0.81 15.84 -4.58
C GLN A 5 -1.61 15.19 -3.44
N ASN A 6 -2.94 15.13 -3.56
CA ASN A 6 -3.78 14.42 -2.61
C ASN A 6 -3.44 12.92 -2.59
N ARG A 7 -3.29 12.30 -3.76
CA ARG A 7 -2.89 10.88 -3.90
C ARG A 7 -1.51 10.64 -3.30
N ILE A 8 -0.51 11.47 -3.60
CA ILE A 8 0.83 11.40 -3.00
C ILE A 8 0.70 11.47 -1.47
N THR A 9 -0.05 12.45 -0.94
CA THR A 9 -0.24 12.63 0.51
C THR A 9 -0.86 11.39 1.17
N ALA A 10 -1.83 10.75 0.52
CA ALA A 10 -2.44 9.53 1.01
C ALA A 10 -1.44 8.37 1.07
N PHE A 11 -0.63 8.19 0.02
CA PHE A 11 0.42 7.17 0.00
C PHE A 11 1.55 7.44 1.00
N VAL A 12 1.88 8.72 1.27
CA VAL A 12 2.81 9.08 2.35
C VAL A 12 2.25 8.68 3.71
N LYS A 13 0.97 8.94 3.97
CA LYS A 13 0.31 8.50 5.22
C LYS A 13 0.24 6.98 5.33
N LEU A 14 0.07 6.27 4.21
CA LEU A 14 0.18 4.81 4.17
C LEU A 14 1.60 4.35 4.50
N GLY A 15 2.63 4.97 3.92
CA GLY A 15 4.03 4.70 4.25
C GLY A 15 4.32 4.91 5.74
N ALA A 16 3.83 6.01 6.32
CA ALA A 16 3.95 6.28 7.74
C ALA A 16 3.23 5.22 8.60
N PHE A 17 2.05 4.75 8.19
CA PHE A 17 1.36 3.65 8.86
C PHE A 17 2.14 2.34 8.80
N LEU A 18 2.70 1.99 7.64
CA LEU A 18 3.52 0.79 7.44
C LEU A 18 4.81 0.83 8.28
N SER A 19 5.36 2.01 8.55
CA SER A 19 6.58 2.20 9.36
C SER A 19 6.48 1.71 10.81
N GLN A 20 5.28 1.32 11.24
CA GLN A 20 5.00 0.75 12.56
C GLN A 20 5.24 -0.76 12.62
N PHE A 21 5.50 -1.40 11.48
CA PHE A 21 5.63 -2.85 11.34
C PHE A 21 6.99 -3.19 10.70
N SER A 22 8.04 -3.33 11.50
CA SER A 22 9.38 -3.71 11.03
C SER A 22 9.81 -5.08 11.55
N GLN A 23 10.92 -5.60 11.00
CA GLN A 23 11.52 -6.83 11.49
C GLN A 23 12.01 -6.71 12.94
N GLU A 24 12.46 -5.52 13.35
CA GLU A 24 12.92 -5.26 14.71
C GLU A 24 11.78 -5.24 15.72
N LYS A 25 10.72 -4.48 15.42
CA LYS A 25 9.58 -4.33 16.32
C LYS A 25 8.31 -3.90 15.59
N ILE A 26 7.18 -4.31 16.17
CA ILE A 26 5.86 -3.81 15.82
C ILE A 26 5.38 -2.92 16.96
N GLU A 27 5.29 -1.62 16.73
CA GLU A 27 4.96 -0.64 17.76
C GLU A 27 4.09 0.47 17.19
N MET A 28 3.00 0.76 17.90
CA MET A 28 2.07 1.82 17.53
C MET A 28 2.72 3.19 17.77
N LYS A 29 2.71 4.05 16.76
CA LYS A 29 3.18 5.44 16.83
C LYS A 29 1.98 6.37 16.99
N ALA A 30 2.03 7.32 17.92
CA ALA A 30 0.87 8.14 18.28
C ALA A 30 0.37 9.07 17.15
N GLU A 31 1.23 9.45 16.20
CA GLU A 31 0.93 10.45 15.16
C GLU A 31 0.38 9.85 13.85
N ILE A 32 0.06 8.56 13.83
CA ILE A 32 -0.44 7.89 12.63
C ILE A 32 -1.97 7.94 12.56
N ALA A 33 -2.49 8.33 11.39
CA ALA A 33 -3.92 8.42 11.14
C ALA A 33 -4.61 7.05 11.27
N HIS A 34 -5.81 7.04 11.87
CA HIS A 34 -6.70 5.88 11.98
C HIS A 34 -6.09 4.64 12.65
N ASN A 35 -5.09 4.81 13.52
CA ASN A 35 -4.45 3.69 14.21
C ASN A 35 -5.43 2.86 15.07
N ASP A 36 -6.40 3.53 15.68
CA ASP A 36 -7.49 2.95 16.46
C ASP A 36 -8.33 1.93 15.66
N LEU A 37 -8.46 2.15 14.35
CA LEU A 37 -9.22 1.26 13.46
C LEU A 37 -8.33 0.21 12.79
N PHE A 38 -7.09 0.56 12.42
CA PHE A 38 -6.31 -0.23 11.48
C PHE A 38 -5.10 -0.95 12.09
N PHE A 39 -4.53 -0.50 13.21
CA PHE A 39 -3.26 -1.06 13.69
C PHE A 39 -3.37 -2.55 14.08
N ASP A 40 -4.28 -2.87 15.00
CA ASP A 40 -4.49 -4.25 15.43
C ASP A 40 -5.07 -5.12 14.31
N GLY A 41 -5.93 -4.53 13.48
CA GLY A 41 -6.47 -5.18 12.29
C GLY A 41 -5.38 -5.59 11.31
N PHE A 42 -4.40 -4.71 11.05
CA PHE A 42 -3.31 -5.02 10.13
C PHE A 42 -2.38 -6.07 10.74
N LYS A 43 -2.04 -5.96 12.02
CA LYS A 43 -1.27 -6.99 12.74
C LYS A 43 -1.92 -8.37 12.62
N HIS A 44 -3.25 -8.44 12.69
CA HIS A 44 -4.00 -9.66 12.45
C HIS A 44 -3.90 -10.13 10.99
N GLN A 45 -4.02 -9.23 10.01
CA GLN A 45 -3.82 -9.57 8.59
C GLN A 45 -2.42 -10.10 8.30
N LEU A 46 -1.36 -9.58 8.94
CA LEU A 46 0.00 -10.11 8.79
C LEU A 46 0.07 -11.58 9.20
N LYS A 47 -0.56 -11.93 10.33
CA LYS A 47 -0.62 -13.30 10.83
C LYS A 47 -1.40 -14.21 9.88
N ILE A 48 -2.59 -13.77 9.43
CA ILE A 48 -3.41 -14.55 8.48
C ILE A 48 -2.65 -14.77 7.17
N ALA A 49 -1.97 -13.75 6.65
CA ALA A 49 -1.22 -13.84 5.41
C ALA A 49 -0.09 -14.88 5.51
N GLN A 50 0.60 -14.93 6.65
CA GLN A 50 1.60 -15.96 6.94
C GLN A 50 0.99 -17.37 7.02
N GLU A 51 -0.16 -17.53 7.69
CA GLU A 51 -0.82 -18.83 7.86
C GLU A 51 -1.36 -19.41 6.55
N ASN A 52 -1.78 -18.56 5.62
CA ASN A 52 -2.39 -18.97 4.35
C ASN A 52 -1.42 -19.08 3.17
N ASN A 53 -0.15 -18.66 3.34
CA ASN A 53 0.83 -18.68 2.26
C ASN A 53 2.21 -19.10 2.75
N SER A 54 2.65 -20.28 2.32
CA SER A 54 3.93 -20.87 2.72
C SER A 54 5.15 -20.04 2.30
N TRP A 55 5.02 -19.14 1.31
CA TRP A 55 6.09 -18.22 0.89
C TRP A 55 6.18 -16.97 1.78
N PHE A 56 5.14 -16.67 2.55
CA PHE A 56 5.01 -15.46 3.34
C PHE A 56 5.51 -15.72 4.76
N THR A 57 6.81 -15.93 4.91
CA THR A 57 7.42 -15.94 6.25
C THR A 57 7.25 -14.58 6.91
N LYS A 58 7.18 -14.56 8.24
CA LYS A 58 7.07 -13.31 9.01
C LYS A 58 8.14 -12.29 8.60
N ASP A 59 9.38 -12.75 8.45
CA ASP A 59 10.50 -11.89 8.09
C ASP A 59 10.36 -11.32 6.68
N ASN A 60 9.89 -12.12 5.71
CA ASN A 60 9.67 -11.66 4.34
C ASN A 60 8.51 -10.64 4.26
N ILE A 61 7.43 -10.87 5.00
CA ILE A 61 6.30 -9.92 5.07
C ILE A 61 6.78 -8.59 5.65
N LEU A 62 7.45 -8.63 6.81
CA LEU A 62 7.93 -7.42 7.48
C LEU A 62 9.00 -6.70 6.65
N PHE A 63 9.90 -7.43 5.99
CA PHE A 63 10.86 -6.87 5.06
C PHE A 63 10.19 -6.12 3.90
N ALA A 64 9.17 -6.72 3.28
CA ALA A 64 8.43 -6.09 2.20
C ALA A 64 7.70 -4.82 2.68
N ILE A 65 7.08 -4.88 3.86
CA ILE A 65 6.38 -3.73 4.47
C ILE A 65 7.35 -2.59 4.78
N GLU A 66 8.51 -2.90 5.37
CA GLU A 66 9.54 -1.93 5.71
C GLU A 66 10.15 -1.29 4.46
N SER A 67 10.36 -2.08 3.41
CA SER A 67 10.80 -1.61 2.09
C SER A 67 9.79 -0.62 1.50
N TRP A 68 8.50 -0.95 1.55
CA TRP A 68 7.44 -0.05 1.09
C TRP A 68 7.30 1.19 1.98
N SER A 69 7.43 1.06 3.30
CA SER A 69 7.44 2.21 4.20
C SER A 69 8.55 3.19 3.85
N SER A 70 9.74 2.69 3.48
CA SER A 70 10.90 3.50 3.10
C SER A 70 10.72 4.13 1.71
N ALA A 71 10.07 3.42 0.79
CA ALA A 71 9.77 3.92 -0.55
C ALA A 71 8.68 5.00 -0.54
N LEU A 72 7.64 4.85 0.28
CA LEU A 72 6.47 5.74 0.36
C LEU A 72 6.73 7.00 1.21
N THR A 73 7.89 7.63 1.01
CA THR A 73 8.20 8.94 1.62
C THR A 73 7.80 10.06 0.67
N LYS A 74 7.53 11.25 1.22
CA LYS A 74 7.13 12.41 0.42
C LYS A 74 8.15 12.72 -0.68
N ASN A 75 9.44 12.80 -0.31
CA ASN A 75 10.51 13.10 -1.26
C ASN A 75 10.59 12.05 -2.37
N ASN A 76 10.55 10.76 -2.03
CA ASN A 76 10.66 9.70 -3.04
C ASN A 76 9.49 9.73 -4.02
N LEU A 77 8.25 9.92 -3.53
CA LEU A 77 7.06 9.97 -4.37
C LEU A 77 7.02 11.24 -5.23
N GLU A 78 7.37 12.40 -4.68
CA GLU A 78 7.42 13.65 -5.44
C GLU A 78 8.51 13.62 -6.51
N THR A 79 9.70 13.09 -6.20
CA THR A 79 10.76 12.87 -7.20
C THR A 79 10.32 11.89 -8.27
N TRP A 80 9.79 10.72 -7.89
CA TRP A 80 9.32 9.71 -8.84
C TRP A 80 8.22 10.26 -9.75
N VAL A 81 7.25 10.98 -9.21
CA VAL A 81 6.18 11.58 -10.00
C VAL A 81 6.70 12.67 -10.93
N ALA A 82 7.62 13.52 -10.47
CA ALA A 82 8.19 14.61 -11.30
C ALA A 82 9.01 14.09 -12.49
N GLU A 83 9.63 12.92 -12.38
CA GLU A 83 10.37 12.27 -13.47
C GLU A 83 9.46 11.64 -14.54
N ASN A 84 8.17 11.50 -14.25
CA ASN A 84 7.20 10.88 -15.16
C ASN A 84 6.24 11.93 -15.72
N GLU A 85 6.09 11.98 -17.04
CA GLU A 85 5.11 12.87 -17.69
C GLU A 85 3.67 12.34 -17.51
N LEU A 86 3.09 12.59 -16.34
CA LEU A 86 1.72 12.18 -16.04
C LEU A 86 0.71 13.16 -16.66
N SER A 87 0.29 12.90 -17.90
CA SER A 87 -0.85 13.58 -18.52
C SER A 87 -2.07 12.67 -18.59
N VAL A 88 -3.01 12.87 -17.65
CA VAL A 88 -4.25 12.08 -17.63
C VAL A 88 -5.30 12.78 -18.46
N ASN A 89 -5.34 12.46 -19.75
CA ASN A 89 -6.35 13.03 -20.66
C ASN A 89 -7.73 12.37 -20.48
N ALA A 90 -7.78 11.13 -19.98
CA ALA A 90 -9.01 10.41 -19.68
C ALA A 90 -8.77 9.27 -18.65
N PRO A 91 -9.41 9.29 -17.47
CA PRO A 91 -9.36 8.19 -16.52
C PRO A 91 -9.85 6.87 -17.12
N LYS A 92 -9.14 5.77 -16.85
CA LYS A 92 -9.50 4.41 -17.31
C LYS A 92 -9.60 3.46 -16.12
N ARG A 93 -10.30 2.34 -16.33
CA ARG A 93 -10.27 1.20 -15.40
C ARG A 93 -9.20 0.20 -15.84
N VAL A 94 -8.16 0.03 -15.04
CA VAL A 94 -7.02 -0.85 -15.32
C VAL A 94 -7.13 -2.13 -14.50
N ALA A 95 -7.09 -3.27 -15.19
CA ALA A 95 -7.11 -4.57 -14.52
C ALA A 95 -5.68 -5.02 -14.18
N ILE A 96 -5.44 -5.43 -12.93
CA ILE A 96 -4.15 -5.95 -12.46
C ILE A 96 -4.35 -7.40 -12.03
N VAL A 97 -3.51 -8.31 -12.54
CA VAL A 97 -3.48 -9.71 -12.12
C VAL A 97 -2.25 -9.91 -11.26
N MET A 98 -2.45 -10.17 -9.97
CA MET A 98 -1.35 -10.20 -9.01
C MET A 98 -0.77 -11.59 -8.85
N ALA A 99 0.56 -11.67 -8.84
CA ALA A 99 1.27 -12.84 -8.35
C ALA A 99 1.08 -12.97 -6.83
N GLY A 100 1.11 -14.20 -6.31
CA GLY A 100 0.87 -14.46 -4.88
C GLY A 100 2.01 -15.19 -4.19
N ASN A 101 3.23 -15.14 -4.75
CA ASN A 101 4.41 -15.79 -4.21
C ASN A 101 5.35 -14.83 -3.47
N ILE A 102 5.14 -13.51 -3.60
CA ILE A 102 5.94 -12.47 -2.93
C ILE A 102 4.99 -11.46 -2.27
N PRO A 103 5.18 -11.11 -0.98
CA PRO A 103 4.32 -10.13 -0.30
C PRO A 103 4.31 -8.79 -1.04
N LEU A 104 3.12 -8.27 -1.32
CA LEU A 104 2.91 -6.94 -1.91
C LEU A 104 3.62 -6.72 -3.27
N VAL A 105 3.92 -7.78 -4.03
CA VAL A 105 4.59 -7.66 -5.33
C VAL A 105 3.81 -6.83 -6.35
N GLY A 106 2.47 -6.94 -6.35
CA GLY A 106 1.59 -6.15 -7.20
C GLY A 106 1.33 -4.73 -6.67
N PHE A 107 1.92 -4.35 -5.54
CA PHE A 107 1.67 -3.04 -4.93
C PHE A 107 2.22 -1.89 -5.79
N HIS A 108 3.32 -2.11 -6.51
CA HIS A 108 3.86 -1.13 -7.46
C HIS A 108 2.84 -0.76 -8.54
N ASP A 109 2.22 -1.77 -9.16
CA ASP A 109 1.24 -1.55 -10.24
C ASP A 109 -0.02 -0.88 -9.68
N PHE A 110 -0.45 -1.29 -8.48
CA PHE A 110 -1.56 -0.66 -7.76
C PHE A 110 -1.29 0.82 -7.48
N LEU A 111 -0.11 1.14 -6.91
CA LEU A 111 0.35 2.51 -6.66
C LEU A 111 0.38 3.34 -7.96
N SER A 112 0.97 2.79 -9.02
CA SER A 112 1.15 3.49 -10.30
C SER A 112 -0.17 3.82 -10.97
N VAL A 113 -1.11 2.88 -11.02
CA VAL A 113 -2.45 3.11 -11.58
C VAL A 113 -3.17 4.21 -10.80
N LEU A 114 -3.12 4.14 -9.47
CA LEU A 114 -3.78 5.11 -8.62
C LEU A 114 -3.15 6.50 -8.72
N ILE A 115 -1.82 6.62 -8.66
CA ILE A 115 -1.11 7.90 -8.79
C ILE A 115 -1.38 8.55 -10.15
N ALA A 116 -1.43 7.75 -11.23
CA ALA A 116 -1.79 8.19 -12.57
C ALA A 116 -3.29 8.54 -12.73
N GLY A 117 -4.08 8.63 -11.66
CA GLY A 117 -5.48 9.06 -11.73
C GLY A 117 -6.41 8.05 -12.41
N HIS A 118 -6.03 6.78 -12.47
CA HIS A 118 -6.87 5.70 -12.99
C HIS A 118 -7.54 4.92 -11.86
N SER A 119 -8.59 4.17 -12.18
CA SER A 119 -9.24 3.25 -11.26
C SER A 119 -8.67 1.85 -11.45
N VAL A 120 -8.45 1.13 -10.36
CA VAL A 120 -7.86 -0.21 -10.39
C VAL A 120 -8.93 -1.29 -10.21
N LEU A 121 -8.81 -2.39 -10.96
CA LEU A 121 -9.55 -3.63 -10.74
C LEU A 121 -8.55 -4.75 -10.50
N VAL A 122 -8.45 -5.22 -9.26
CA VAL A 122 -7.45 -6.22 -8.89
C VAL A 122 -8.06 -7.62 -8.91
N LYS A 123 -7.44 -8.54 -9.67
CA LYS A 123 -7.61 -9.98 -9.49
C LYS A 123 -6.47 -10.49 -8.61
N GLN A 124 -6.79 -10.79 -7.37
CA GLN A 124 -5.83 -11.31 -6.40
C GLN A 124 -5.50 -12.78 -6.65
N SER A 125 -4.29 -13.17 -6.24
CA SER A 125 -3.95 -14.58 -6.17
C SER A 125 -4.82 -15.28 -5.13
N SER A 126 -5.10 -16.56 -5.33
CA SER A 126 -5.80 -17.38 -4.33
C SER A 126 -5.07 -17.40 -2.98
N ASN A 127 -3.75 -17.22 -3.02
CA ASN A 127 -2.81 -17.38 -1.90
C ASN A 127 -2.40 -16.04 -1.27
N ASP A 128 -2.79 -14.90 -1.84
CA ASP A 128 -2.51 -13.57 -1.27
C ASP A 128 -3.75 -12.69 -1.41
N LYS A 129 -4.57 -12.69 -0.35
CA LYS A 129 -5.89 -12.02 -0.31
C LYS A 129 -6.06 -11.04 0.85
N HIS A 130 -5.04 -10.90 1.70
CA HIS A 130 -5.24 -10.30 3.03
C HIS A 130 -4.56 -8.94 3.15
N LEU A 131 -3.35 -8.80 2.63
CA LEU A 131 -2.58 -7.57 2.80
C LEU A 131 -3.14 -6.44 1.95
N LEU A 132 -3.25 -6.63 0.63
CA LEU A 132 -3.61 -5.52 -0.26
C LEU A 132 -5.02 -4.96 -0.04
N PRO A 133 -6.11 -5.75 0.15
CA PRO A 133 -7.42 -5.18 0.42
C PRO A 133 -7.44 -4.31 1.67
N PHE A 134 -6.66 -4.70 2.67
CA PHE A 134 -6.56 -3.96 3.91
C PHE A 134 -5.89 -2.61 3.70
N LEU A 135 -4.79 -2.57 2.92
CA LEU A 135 -4.12 -1.32 2.57
C LEU A 135 -4.99 -0.43 1.68
N ALA A 136 -5.73 -1.01 0.73
CA ALA A 136 -6.69 -0.28 -0.09
C ALA A 136 -7.79 0.35 0.79
N LYS A 137 -8.32 -0.39 1.76
CA LYS A 137 -9.31 0.13 2.70
C LYS A 137 -8.74 1.26 3.56
N TYR A 138 -7.49 1.15 4.02
CA TYR A 138 -6.83 2.25 4.74
C TYR A 138 -6.72 3.51 3.86
N LEU A 139 -6.36 3.38 2.58
CA LEU A 139 -6.28 4.51 1.65
C LEU A 139 -7.64 5.20 1.46
N GLU A 140 -8.74 4.44 1.33
CA GLU A 140 -10.11 4.99 1.24
C GLU A 140 -10.49 5.82 2.48
N TYR A 141 -10.00 5.45 3.67
CA TYR A 141 -10.23 6.23 4.89
C TYR A 141 -9.39 7.49 4.97
N VAL A 142 -8.18 7.44 4.43
CA VAL A 142 -7.24 8.56 4.45
C VAL A 142 -7.60 9.64 3.44
N GLU A 143 -8.16 9.24 2.30
CA GLU A 143 -8.52 10.12 1.19
C GLU A 143 -9.77 9.55 0.48
N GLU A 144 -10.90 10.22 0.65
CA GLU A 144 -12.22 9.80 0.16
C GLU A 144 -12.32 9.71 -1.37
N SER A 145 -11.36 10.29 -2.11
CA SER A 145 -11.36 10.27 -3.58
C SER A 145 -10.83 8.97 -4.20
N PHE A 146 -10.51 7.96 -3.37
CA PHE A 146 -10.11 6.61 -3.81
C PHE A 146 -11.26 5.62 -3.94
#